data_AF-A8XLA5-F1
#
_entry.id   AF-A8XLA5-F1
#
_cell.length_a   1.000
_cell.length_b   1.000
_cell.length_c   1.000
_cell.angle_alpha   90.00
_cell.angle_beta   90.00
_cell.angle_gamma   90.00
#
_symmetry.space_group_name_H-M   'P 1'
#
loop_
_entity.id
_entity.type
_entity.pdbx_description
1 polymer ?
#
loop_
_entity_poly.entity_id
_entity_poly.type
_entity_poly.pdbx_seq_one_letter_code
_entity_poly.pdbx_strand_id
1 'polypeptide(L)'
;MVLMNIHENEKETRIGKAILLIGGSLVVLIVVLGSYALDALRRRRKAWKFQKITKEPKRPKWVSLYDLSMIKKSEVGRFAIYTKYFIRRMEKQRKNEVWKDRSKRITEKIRKILDQHFDNEKIDLDVIPDSTVILCIAMPNFKNRCIPGDFDAIQKGPDDSYYEYQMIGDDRIEACYYNVDGKRYVAGICIYMENPYQQSYQYHTSIILKLLRGPVYVPKEGLDVVAVSNVNETSATMETLISKEIENQNEYSVDNQTLLN
;
A
#
# COMPACT_ATOMS: atom_id res chain seq x y z
N MET A 1 -2.95 -81.84 6.05
CA MET A 1 -2.91 -81.09 4.77
C MET A 1 -4.04 -80.07 4.63
N VAL A 2 -5.28 -80.37 5.05
CA VAL A 2 -6.45 -79.46 4.93
C VAL A 2 -6.34 -78.17 5.77
N LEU A 3 -5.82 -78.25 7.00
CA LEU A 3 -5.65 -77.08 7.89
C LEU A 3 -4.65 -76.03 7.36
N MET A 4 -3.70 -76.45 6.53
CA MET A 4 -2.66 -75.55 6.01
C MET A 4 -3.20 -74.66 4.88
N ASN A 5 -4.05 -75.21 4.00
CA ASN A 5 -4.71 -74.46 2.93
C ASN A 5 -5.71 -73.41 3.43
N ILE A 6 -6.41 -73.67 4.55
CA ILE A 6 -7.37 -72.72 5.11
C ILE A 6 -6.65 -71.48 5.65
N HIS A 7 -5.48 -71.67 6.27
CA HIS A 7 -4.72 -70.59 6.88
C HIS A 7 -4.03 -69.68 5.85
N GLU A 8 -3.66 -70.24 4.70
CA GLU A 8 -3.05 -69.51 3.58
C GLU A 8 -4.07 -68.62 2.86
N ASN A 9 -5.28 -69.14 2.63
CA ASN A 9 -6.38 -68.41 1.99
C ASN A 9 -6.91 -67.25 2.87
N GLU A 10 -6.88 -67.41 4.20
CA GLU A 10 -7.25 -66.34 5.14
C GLU A 10 -6.19 -65.22 5.18
N LYS A 11 -4.92 -65.53 4.94
CA LYS A 11 -3.86 -64.51 4.84
C LYS A 11 -3.97 -63.69 3.56
N GLU A 12 -4.20 -64.32 2.40
CA GLU A 12 -4.36 -63.60 1.13
C GLU A 12 -5.56 -62.65 1.14
N THR A 13 -6.69 -63.07 1.71
CA THR A 13 -7.89 -62.22 1.81
C THR A 13 -7.70 -61.04 2.77
N ARG A 14 -6.90 -61.18 3.84
CA ARG A 14 -6.52 -60.07 4.72
C ARG A 14 -5.57 -59.09 4.03
N ILE A 15 -4.61 -59.59 3.24
CA ILE A 15 -3.67 -58.76 2.48
C ILE A 15 -4.41 -57.95 1.40
N GLY A 16 -5.32 -58.59 0.64
CA GLY A 16 -6.15 -57.92 -0.36
C GLY A 16 -7.02 -56.79 0.23
N LYS A 17 -7.65 -57.03 1.39
CA LYS A 17 -8.42 -56.01 2.12
C LYS A 17 -7.54 -54.86 2.62
N ALA A 18 -6.34 -55.15 3.11
CA ALA A 18 -5.41 -54.12 3.58
C ALA A 18 -4.92 -53.23 2.43
N ILE A 19 -4.60 -53.81 1.27
CA ILE A 19 -4.19 -53.05 0.07
C ILE A 19 -5.33 -52.15 -0.42
N LEU A 20 -6.57 -52.62 -0.42
CA LEU A 20 -7.75 -51.83 -0.79
C LEU A 20 -7.99 -50.65 0.17
N LEU A 21 -7.82 -50.87 1.47
CA LEU A 21 -7.96 -49.81 2.48
C LEU A 21 -6.83 -48.77 2.39
N ILE A 22 -5.57 -49.21 2.21
CA ILE A 22 -4.41 -48.31 2.07
C ILE A 22 -4.51 -47.54 0.75
N GLY A 23 -4.83 -48.21 -0.36
CA GLY A 23 -5.01 -47.59 -1.67
C GLY A 23 -6.15 -46.58 -1.68
N GLY A 24 -7.30 -46.93 -1.08
CA GLY A 24 -8.43 -46.02 -0.92
C GLY A 24 -8.09 -44.78 -0.08
N SER A 25 -7.40 -44.98 1.05
CA SER A 25 -6.95 -43.89 1.93
C SER A 25 -5.96 -42.95 1.22
N LEU A 26 -5.04 -43.49 0.43
CA LEU A 26 -4.06 -42.71 -0.33
C LEU A 26 -4.74 -41.85 -1.41
N VAL A 27 -5.74 -42.39 -2.12
CA VAL A 27 -6.51 -41.64 -3.12
C VAL A 27 -7.25 -40.47 -2.46
N VAL A 28 -7.90 -40.70 -1.32
CA VAL A 28 -8.58 -39.63 -0.56
C VAL A 28 -7.58 -38.54 -0.13
N LEU A 29 -6.41 -38.93 0.39
CA LEU A 29 -5.36 -37.99 0.77
C LEU A 29 -4.89 -37.13 -0.41
N ILE A 30 -4.67 -37.74 -1.58
CA ILE A 30 -4.24 -37.04 -2.80
C ILE A 30 -5.31 -36.04 -3.25
N VAL A 31 -6.59 -36.41 -3.23
CA VAL A 31 -7.69 -35.52 -3.60
C VAL A 31 -7.78 -34.34 -2.63
N VAL A 32 -7.64 -34.58 -1.32
CA VAL A 32 -7.65 -33.51 -0.30
C VAL A 32 -6.47 -32.56 -0.51
N LEU A 33 -5.25 -33.07 -0.65
CA LEU A 33 -4.05 -32.26 -0.88
C LEU A 33 -4.13 -31.48 -2.20
N GLY A 34 -4.61 -32.13 -3.26
CA GLY A 34 -4.81 -31.51 -4.58
C GLY A 34 -5.83 -30.38 -4.52
N SER A 35 -6.96 -30.57 -3.83
CA SER A 35 -7.98 -29.53 -3.65
C SER A 35 -7.43 -28.33 -2.88
N TYR A 36 -6.66 -28.57 -1.81
CA TYR A 36 -6.02 -27.51 -1.03
C TYR A 36 -5.00 -26.73 -1.86
N ALA A 37 -4.17 -27.42 -2.65
CA ALA A 37 -3.20 -26.79 -3.53
C ALA A 37 -3.88 -25.94 -4.63
N LEU A 38 -4.94 -26.46 -5.26
CA LEU A 38 -5.72 -25.72 -6.25
C LEU A 38 -6.36 -24.47 -5.66
N ASP A 39 -6.92 -24.55 -4.46
CA ASP A 39 -7.53 -23.41 -3.79
C ASP A 39 -6.49 -22.36 -3.39
N ALA A 40 -5.32 -22.77 -2.87
CA ALA A 40 -4.20 -21.87 -2.62
C ALA A 40 -3.73 -21.15 -3.91
N LEU A 41 -3.67 -21.88 -5.02
CA LEU A 41 -3.24 -21.34 -6.31
C LEU A 41 -4.28 -20.37 -6.91
N ARG A 42 -5.58 -20.68 -6.78
CA ARG A 42 -6.68 -19.78 -7.15
C ARG A 42 -6.65 -18.49 -6.34
N ARG A 43 -6.49 -18.58 -5.01
CA ARG A 43 -6.35 -17.40 -4.13
C ARG A 43 -5.16 -16.53 -4.53
N ARG A 44 -4.03 -17.15 -4.84
CA ARG A 44 -2.84 -16.44 -5.32
C ARG A 44 -3.09 -15.75 -6.67
N ARG A 45 -3.74 -16.40 -7.63
CA ARG A 45 -4.08 -15.77 -8.94
C ARG A 45 -5.03 -14.59 -8.78
N LYS A 46 -6.03 -14.68 -7.91
CA LYS A 46 -6.97 -13.57 -7.65
C LYS A 46 -6.25 -12.32 -7.16
N ALA A 47 -5.23 -12.45 -6.33
CA ALA A 47 -4.46 -11.33 -5.80
C ALA A 47 -3.71 -10.50 -6.88
N TRP A 48 -3.49 -11.05 -8.08
CA TRP A 48 -2.84 -10.34 -9.20
C TRP A 48 -3.83 -9.73 -10.20
N LYS A 49 -5.13 -9.96 -10.04
CA LYS A 49 -6.11 -9.60 -11.06
C LYS A 49 -6.41 -8.11 -11.03
N PHE A 50 -6.21 -7.43 -12.15
CA PHE A 50 -6.74 -6.08 -12.37
C PHE A 50 -8.19 -6.20 -12.81
N GLN A 51 -9.10 -5.54 -12.09
CA GLN A 51 -10.53 -5.55 -12.43
C GLN A 51 -10.85 -4.52 -13.51
N LYS A 52 -12.10 -4.49 -13.95
CA LYS A 52 -12.58 -3.49 -14.90
C LYS A 52 -12.48 -2.10 -14.25
N ILE A 53 -12.13 -1.12 -15.08
CA ILE A 53 -12.10 0.28 -14.69
C ILE A 53 -13.55 0.78 -14.59
N THR A 54 -13.85 1.58 -13.57
CA THR A 54 -15.16 2.17 -13.30
C THR A 54 -15.05 3.68 -13.16
N LYS A 55 -16.16 4.40 -13.40
CA LYS A 55 -16.25 5.86 -13.18
C LYS A 55 -16.52 6.23 -11.73
N GLU A 56 -16.96 5.26 -10.92
CA GLU A 56 -17.23 5.44 -9.50
C GLU A 56 -16.27 4.59 -8.67
N PRO A 57 -15.90 5.04 -7.46
CA PRO A 57 -15.08 4.27 -6.55
C PRO A 57 -15.81 3.00 -6.13
N LYS A 58 -15.10 1.88 -6.14
CA LYS A 58 -15.65 0.59 -5.76
C LYS A 58 -14.97 0.12 -4.48
N ARG A 59 -15.76 -0.21 -3.47
CA ARG A 59 -15.23 -0.70 -2.20
C ARG A 59 -15.35 -2.22 -2.09
N PRO A 60 -14.47 -2.86 -1.31
CA PRO A 60 -14.66 -4.25 -0.94
C PRO A 60 -15.98 -4.43 -0.20
N LYS A 61 -16.66 -5.56 -0.41
CA LYS A 61 -17.97 -5.85 0.21
C LYS A 61 -17.97 -5.66 1.73
N TRP A 62 -16.89 -6.05 2.39
CA TRP A 62 -16.79 -5.93 3.85
C TRP A 62 -16.80 -4.47 4.31
N VAL A 63 -16.28 -3.52 3.53
CA VAL A 63 -16.31 -2.09 3.87
C VAL A 63 -17.75 -1.57 3.81
N SER A 64 -18.53 -2.02 2.82
CA SER A 64 -19.94 -1.66 2.69
C SER A 64 -20.83 -2.17 3.84
N LEU A 65 -20.36 -3.15 4.61
CA LEU A 65 -21.08 -3.66 5.79
C LEU A 65 -20.84 -2.81 7.05
N TYR A 66 -19.88 -1.89 7.01
CA TYR A 66 -19.55 -1.03 8.15
C TYR A 66 -20.00 0.40 7.89
N ASP A 67 -20.50 1.05 8.93
CA ASP A 67 -20.58 2.49 8.94
C ASP A 67 -19.17 3.06 9.11
N LEU A 68 -18.70 3.79 8.09
CA LEU A 68 -17.38 4.44 8.11
C LEU A 68 -17.27 5.47 9.23
N SER A 69 -18.39 5.99 9.74
CA SER A 69 -18.42 6.90 10.89
C SER A 69 -17.89 6.25 12.18
N MET A 70 -18.01 4.92 12.30
CA MET A 70 -17.54 4.16 13.46
C MET A 70 -16.04 3.83 13.40
N ILE A 71 -15.39 4.09 12.27
CA ILE A 71 -13.97 3.83 12.08
C ILE A 71 -13.20 5.11 12.36
N LYS A 72 -12.26 5.06 13.32
CA LYS A 72 -11.45 6.23 13.65
C LYS A 72 -10.57 6.59 12.46
N LYS A 73 -10.79 7.77 11.90
CA LYS A 73 -9.99 8.38 10.84
C LYS A 73 -8.94 9.32 11.44
N SER A 74 -7.71 9.24 10.93
CA SER A 74 -6.65 10.22 11.15
C SER A 74 -5.94 10.53 9.84
N GLU A 75 -5.56 11.79 9.62
CA GLU A 75 -4.79 12.20 8.45
C GLU A 75 -3.42 12.70 8.90
N VAL A 76 -2.36 12.21 8.26
CA VAL A 76 -0.97 12.58 8.54
C VAL A 76 -0.25 12.71 7.20
N GLY A 77 0.09 13.94 6.81
CA GLY A 77 0.69 14.23 5.52
C GLY A 77 -0.18 13.71 4.36
N ARG A 78 0.38 12.82 3.53
CA ARG A 78 -0.32 12.21 2.39
C ARG A 78 -1.17 10.98 2.75
N PHE A 79 -1.15 10.55 4.02
CA PHE A 79 -1.84 9.34 4.46
C PHE A 79 -3.18 9.69 5.11
N ALA A 80 -4.25 9.03 4.68
CA ALA A 80 -5.48 8.92 5.45
C ALA A 80 -5.60 7.50 6.00
N ILE A 81 -5.62 7.40 7.32
CA ILE A 81 -5.47 6.17 8.07
C ILE A 81 -6.77 5.91 8.81
N TYR A 82 -7.35 4.74 8.59
CA TYR A 82 -8.59 4.30 9.22
C TYR A 82 -8.27 3.12 10.11
N THR A 83 -8.61 3.23 11.39
CA THR A 83 -8.22 2.26 12.42
C THR A 83 -9.44 1.64 13.09
N LYS A 84 -9.33 0.34 13.39
CA LYS A 84 -10.36 -0.42 14.10
C LYS A 84 -9.73 -1.18 15.26
N TYR A 85 -10.42 -1.23 16.39
CA TYR A 85 -9.99 -2.06 17.50
C TYR A 85 -10.14 -3.55 17.17
N PHE A 86 -9.12 -4.34 17.51
CA PHE A 86 -9.14 -5.79 17.36
C PHE A 86 -8.70 -6.47 18.66
N ILE A 87 -9.37 -7.55 19.00
CA ILE A 87 -8.92 -8.45 20.07
C ILE A 87 -7.66 -9.16 19.56
N ARG A 88 -6.56 -9.02 20.32
CA ARG A 88 -5.29 -9.67 20.01
C ARG A 88 -5.41 -11.19 20.13
N ARG A 89 -4.97 -11.91 19.10
CA ARG A 89 -4.88 -13.37 19.08
C ARG A 89 -3.42 -13.76 19.20
N MET A 90 -3.09 -14.35 20.34
CA MET A 90 -1.77 -14.88 20.60
C MET A 90 -1.68 -16.30 20.04
N GLU A 91 -0.63 -16.62 19.28
CA GLU A 91 -0.39 -17.97 18.77
C GLU A 91 0.91 -18.53 19.36
N LYS A 92 0.86 -19.77 19.89
CA LYS A 92 2.02 -20.45 20.45
C LYS A 92 2.94 -20.90 19.30
N GLN A 93 4.18 -20.42 19.31
CA GLN A 93 5.15 -20.81 18.30
C GLN A 93 5.66 -22.23 18.58
N ARG A 94 5.44 -23.17 17.64
CA ARG A 94 5.79 -24.61 17.78
C ARG A 94 7.24 -24.89 18.17
N LYS A 95 8.19 -23.96 17.94
CA LYS A 95 9.61 -24.17 18.19
C LYS A 95 10.11 -23.67 19.55
N ASN A 96 9.54 -22.59 20.11
CA ASN A 96 10.16 -21.87 21.24
C ASN A 96 9.19 -21.56 22.41
N GLU A 97 7.95 -22.07 22.40
CA GLU A 97 6.90 -21.74 23.39
C GLU A 97 6.57 -20.23 23.56
N VAL A 98 7.17 -19.36 22.77
CA VAL A 98 6.89 -17.93 22.75
C VAL A 98 5.53 -17.69 22.08
N TRP A 99 4.67 -16.96 22.78
CA TRP A 99 3.42 -16.45 22.23
C TRP A 99 3.72 -15.23 21.37
N LYS A 100 3.48 -15.33 20.06
CA LYS A 100 3.71 -14.23 19.14
C LYS A 100 2.38 -13.68 18.63
N ASP A 101 2.23 -12.37 18.72
CA ASP A 101 1.15 -11.65 18.05
C ASP A 101 1.45 -11.60 16.54
N ARG A 102 0.57 -12.20 15.73
CA ARG A 102 0.68 -12.16 14.26
C ARG A 102 -0.12 -11.04 13.63
N SER A 103 -0.81 -10.22 14.42
CA SER A 103 -1.67 -9.14 13.94
C SER A 103 -0.94 -8.08 13.10
N LYS A 104 0.37 -7.94 13.25
CA LYS A 104 1.13 -6.85 12.62
C LYS A 104 1.64 -7.14 11.21
N ARG A 105 1.55 -8.39 10.74
CA ARG A 105 2.30 -8.85 9.55
C ARG A 105 2.01 -8.07 8.28
N ILE A 106 0.76 -7.63 8.07
CA ILE A 106 0.39 -6.89 6.87
C ILE A 106 0.82 -5.44 7.00
N THR A 107 0.50 -4.79 8.12
CA THR A 107 0.88 -3.40 8.35
C THR A 107 2.40 -3.24 8.30
N GLU A 108 3.17 -4.14 8.92
CA GLU A 108 4.64 -4.19 8.80
C GLU A 108 5.09 -4.34 7.34
N LYS A 109 4.44 -5.20 6.56
CA LYS A 109 4.76 -5.35 5.14
C LYS A 109 4.45 -4.07 4.36
N ILE A 110 3.31 -3.43 4.61
CA ILE A 110 2.95 -2.18 3.95
C ILE A 110 3.95 -1.09 4.34
N ARG A 111 4.27 -0.91 5.63
CA ARG A 111 5.31 0.02 6.08
C ARG A 111 6.62 -0.21 5.33
N LYS A 112 7.12 -1.45 5.24
CA LYS A 112 8.34 -1.76 4.46
C LYS A 112 8.26 -1.37 2.98
N ILE A 113 7.10 -1.51 2.34
CA ILE A 113 6.90 -1.10 0.95
C ILE A 113 6.97 0.43 0.83
N LEU A 114 6.37 1.14 1.78
CA LEU A 114 6.36 2.60 1.81
C LEU A 114 7.74 3.15 2.14
N ASP A 115 8.44 2.55 3.09
CA ASP A 115 9.83 2.86 3.46
C ASP A 115 10.74 2.78 2.23
N GLN A 116 10.66 1.66 1.50
CA GLN A 116 11.40 1.48 0.25
C GLN A 116 11.07 2.53 -0.83
N HIS A 117 9.83 3.04 -0.86
CA HIS A 117 9.42 4.01 -1.87
C HIS A 117 9.76 5.45 -1.48
N PHE A 118 9.67 5.78 -0.20
CA PHE A 118 9.83 7.12 0.37
C PHE A 118 11.11 7.29 1.19
N ASP A 119 12.12 6.45 0.97
CA ASP A 119 13.40 6.46 1.69
C ASP A 119 14.03 7.87 1.76
N ASN A 120 13.87 8.65 0.68
CA ASN A 120 14.40 10.01 0.58
C ASN A 120 13.57 11.07 1.34
N GLU A 121 12.34 10.76 1.74
CA GLU A 121 11.38 11.73 2.30
C GLU A 121 11.33 11.72 3.84
N LYS A 122 12.13 10.87 4.53
CA LYS A 122 12.16 10.74 6.00
C LYS A 122 10.76 10.69 6.63
N ILE A 123 9.87 9.88 6.07
CA ILE A 123 8.52 9.71 6.59
C ILE A 123 8.57 8.83 7.83
N ASP A 124 8.08 9.32 8.97
CA ASP A 124 7.82 8.48 10.13
C ASP A 124 6.66 7.53 9.82
N LEU A 125 6.96 6.24 9.64
CA LEU A 125 5.97 5.21 9.35
C LEU A 125 5.29 4.62 10.60
N ASP A 126 5.76 4.97 11.80
CA ASP A 126 5.11 4.58 13.05
C ASP A 126 3.76 5.28 13.23
N VAL A 127 3.50 6.34 12.45
CA VAL A 127 2.19 7.01 12.36
C VAL A 127 1.09 6.09 11.82
N ILE A 128 1.44 5.01 11.10
CA ILE A 128 0.49 4.00 10.61
C ILE A 128 0.40 2.90 11.67
N PRO A 129 -0.62 2.82 12.53
CA PRO A 129 -0.69 1.83 13.60
C PRO A 129 -1.07 0.44 13.09
N ASP A 130 -0.77 -0.61 13.87
CA ASP A 130 -1.07 -2.01 13.50
C ASP A 130 -2.59 -2.29 13.36
N SER A 131 -3.42 -1.45 13.96
CA SER A 131 -4.89 -1.48 13.88
C SER A 131 -5.45 -0.88 12.59
N THR A 132 -4.60 -0.45 11.66
CA THR A 132 -5.02 0.13 10.38
C THR A 132 -5.78 -0.90 9.55
N VAL A 133 -7.00 -0.54 9.14
CA VAL A 133 -7.87 -1.35 8.29
C VAL A 133 -8.03 -0.79 6.89
N ILE A 134 -7.86 0.52 6.72
CA ILE A 134 -7.84 1.17 5.42
C ILE A 134 -6.72 2.20 5.45
N LEU A 135 -5.87 2.17 4.42
CA LEU A 135 -4.81 3.13 4.23
C LEU A 135 -4.97 3.78 2.86
N CYS A 136 -5.26 5.08 2.84
CA CYS A 136 -5.25 5.87 1.60
C CYS A 136 -3.94 6.64 1.52
N ILE A 137 -3.36 6.67 0.32
CA ILE A 137 -2.09 7.33 0.04
C ILE A 137 -2.33 8.25 -1.15
N ALA A 138 -2.35 9.56 -0.89
CA ALA A 138 -2.45 10.56 -1.95
C ALA A 138 -1.11 10.69 -2.67
N MET A 139 -1.15 10.77 -3.99
CA MET A 139 0.03 11.09 -4.81
C MET A 139 0.32 12.59 -4.78
N PRO A 140 1.53 13.05 -5.14
CA PRO A 140 1.84 14.48 -5.19
C PRO A 140 0.83 15.26 -6.04
N ASN A 141 0.48 16.47 -5.59
CA ASN A 141 -0.56 17.33 -6.17
C ASN A 141 -2.00 16.82 -6.03
N PHE A 142 -2.21 15.79 -5.20
CA PHE A 142 -3.54 15.33 -4.78
C PHE A 142 -3.68 15.36 -3.26
N LYS A 143 -4.93 15.37 -2.79
CA LYS A 143 -5.30 15.26 -1.38
C LYS A 143 -6.32 14.14 -1.17
N ASN A 144 -6.30 13.54 0.02
CA ASN A 144 -7.32 12.58 0.42
C ASN A 144 -8.67 13.31 0.61
N ARG A 145 -9.78 12.65 0.26
CA ARG A 145 -11.12 13.12 0.63
C ARG A 145 -11.62 12.46 1.91
N CYS A 146 -12.82 12.85 2.34
CA CYS A 146 -13.54 12.23 3.45
C CYS A 146 -13.82 10.73 3.22
N ILE A 147 -13.85 10.31 1.96
CA ILE A 147 -14.25 8.97 1.55
C ILE A 147 -13.00 8.14 1.18
N PRO A 148 -12.84 6.92 1.73
CA PRO A 148 -11.74 6.04 1.34
C PRO A 148 -11.79 5.71 -0.16
N GLY A 149 -10.65 5.88 -0.84
CA GLY A 149 -10.55 5.65 -2.28
C GLY A 149 -10.78 6.89 -3.15
N ASP A 150 -11.29 7.97 -2.55
CA ASP A 150 -11.57 9.21 -3.27
C ASP A 150 -10.46 10.25 -3.02
N PHE A 151 -10.03 10.89 -4.11
CA PHE A 151 -8.88 11.79 -4.12
C PHE A 151 -9.19 12.99 -5.00
N ASP A 152 -8.71 14.16 -4.58
CA ASP A 152 -8.88 15.40 -5.32
C ASP A 152 -7.54 15.97 -5.75
N ALA A 153 -7.48 16.49 -6.97
CA ALA A 153 -6.36 17.33 -7.38
C ALA A 153 -6.39 18.62 -6.54
N ILE A 154 -5.22 19.03 -6.03
CA ILE A 154 -5.09 20.29 -5.27
C ILE A 154 -5.38 21.48 -6.19
N GLN A 155 -4.84 21.43 -7.41
CA GLN A 155 -5.20 22.32 -8.51
C GLN A 155 -5.81 21.47 -9.62
N LYS A 156 -7.03 21.81 -10.02
CA LYS A 156 -7.75 21.08 -11.06
C LYS A 156 -7.08 21.30 -12.42
N GLY A 157 -7.08 20.25 -13.23
CA GLY A 157 -6.83 20.37 -14.66
C GLY A 157 -8.04 20.98 -15.39
N PRO A 158 -8.00 20.98 -16.73
CA PRO A 158 -9.10 21.44 -17.57
C PRO A 158 -10.44 20.76 -17.24
N ASP A 159 -11.56 21.40 -17.60
CA ASP A 159 -12.92 20.98 -17.23
C ASP A 159 -13.31 19.58 -17.74
N ASP A 160 -12.67 19.09 -18.80
CA ASP A 160 -12.88 17.75 -19.36
C ASP A 160 -12.10 16.65 -18.61
N SER A 161 -11.33 17.01 -17.59
CA SER A 161 -10.59 16.06 -16.76
C SER A 161 -11.54 15.23 -15.90
N TYR A 162 -11.26 13.93 -15.75
CA TYR A 162 -12.14 13.03 -15.00
C TYR A 162 -11.38 11.94 -14.24
N TYR A 163 -12.06 11.38 -13.24
CA TYR A 163 -11.54 10.29 -12.42
C TYR A 163 -12.01 8.92 -12.91
N GLU A 164 -11.14 7.93 -12.72
CA GLU A 164 -11.41 6.52 -12.97
C GLU A 164 -10.84 5.67 -11.84
N TYR A 165 -11.51 4.57 -11.53
CA TYR A 165 -11.18 3.73 -10.40
C TYR A 165 -10.95 2.31 -10.88
N GLN A 166 -9.97 1.63 -10.28
CA GLN A 166 -9.70 0.23 -10.59
C GLN A 166 -9.38 -0.56 -9.34
N MET A 167 -10.19 -1.58 -9.07
CA MET A 167 -9.88 -2.58 -8.06
C MET A 167 -8.81 -3.54 -8.57
N ILE A 168 -7.87 -3.86 -7.69
CA ILE A 168 -6.75 -4.74 -7.96
C ILE A 168 -6.68 -5.82 -6.88
N GLY A 169 -6.38 -7.03 -7.34
CA GLY A 169 -6.40 -8.24 -6.54
C GLY A 169 -7.81 -8.69 -6.20
N ASP A 170 -7.94 -9.27 -5.01
CA ASP A 170 -9.21 -9.76 -4.46
C ASP A 170 -9.99 -8.62 -3.79
N ASP A 171 -10.22 -7.54 -4.54
CA ASP A 171 -10.77 -6.26 -4.04
C ASP A 171 -9.97 -5.73 -2.83
N ARG A 172 -8.63 -5.71 -2.90
CA ARG A 172 -7.77 -5.33 -1.76
C ARG A 172 -7.02 -4.02 -1.94
N ILE A 173 -6.84 -3.60 -3.18
CA ILE A 173 -6.21 -2.32 -3.53
C ILE A 173 -7.13 -1.63 -4.52
N GLU A 174 -7.40 -0.35 -4.32
CA GLU A 174 -8.01 0.52 -5.31
C GLU A 174 -6.97 1.51 -5.80
N ALA A 175 -6.85 1.66 -7.11
CA ALA A 175 -6.12 2.76 -7.72
C ALA A 175 -7.14 3.78 -8.24
N CYS A 176 -6.97 5.04 -7.84
CA CYS A 176 -7.69 6.17 -8.41
C CYS A 176 -6.80 6.84 -9.45
N TYR A 177 -7.34 7.02 -10.65
CA TYR A 177 -6.68 7.62 -11.79
C TYR A 177 -7.32 8.95 -12.14
N TYR A 178 -6.51 9.98 -12.34
CA TYR A 178 -6.92 11.26 -12.88
C TYR A 178 -6.50 11.34 -14.35
N ASN A 179 -7.47 11.51 -15.25
CA ASN A 179 -7.23 11.59 -16.68
C ASN A 179 -7.31 13.06 -17.12
N VAL A 180 -6.25 13.55 -17.77
CA VAL A 180 -6.10 14.92 -18.28
C VAL A 180 -5.49 14.86 -19.67
N ASP A 181 -6.10 15.50 -20.68
CA ASP A 181 -5.61 15.53 -22.07
C ASP A 181 -5.24 14.13 -22.62
N GLY A 182 -6.04 13.11 -22.30
CA GLY A 182 -5.79 11.72 -22.71
C GLY A 182 -4.62 11.01 -21.98
N LYS A 183 -3.98 11.67 -21.01
CA LYS A 183 -2.96 11.07 -20.15
C LYS A 183 -3.54 10.66 -18.81
N ARG A 184 -3.13 9.49 -18.32
CA ARG A 184 -3.60 8.91 -17.07
C ARG A 184 -2.54 9.03 -15.97
N TYR A 185 -2.90 9.69 -14.88
CA TYR A 185 -2.07 9.89 -13.70
C TYR A 185 -2.66 9.12 -12.52
N VAL A 186 -1.82 8.60 -11.62
CA VAL A 186 -2.32 8.01 -10.37
C VAL A 186 -2.59 9.16 -9.40
N ALA A 187 -3.85 9.36 -9.01
CA ALA A 187 -4.25 10.36 -8.02
C ALA A 187 -3.97 9.87 -6.59
N GLY A 188 -4.13 8.57 -6.37
CA GLY A 188 -3.90 7.93 -5.09
C GLY A 188 -4.20 6.45 -5.12
N ILE A 189 -3.81 5.76 -4.06
CA ILE A 189 -4.15 4.35 -3.85
C ILE A 189 -4.80 4.14 -2.49
N CYS A 190 -5.78 3.25 -2.43
CA CYS A 190 -6.41 2.80 -1.20
C CYS A 190 -6.12 1.32 -0.97
N ILE A 191 -5.63 0.96 0.22
CA ILE A 191 -5.27 -0.40 0.60
C ILE A 191 -6.23 -0.86 1.71
N TYR A 192 -6.96 -1.95 1.45
CA TYR A 192 -8.03 -2.47 2.30
C TYR A 192 -7.60 -3.70 3.10
N MET A 193 -7.23 -3.49 4.37
CA MET A 193 -6.76 -4.48 5.34
C MET A 193 -7.87 -4.85 6.33
N GLU A 194 -8.86 -5.60 5.86
CA GLU A 194 -10.07 -6.01 6.60
C GLU A 194 -9.81 -6.45 8.05
N ASN A 195 -8.73 -7.20 8.27
CA ASN A 195 -8.28 -7.55 9.61
C ASN A 195 -6.76 -7.79 9.64
N PRO A 196 -6.13 -7.61 10.81
CA PRO A 196 -4.68 -7.75 10.97
C PRO A 196 -4.13 -9.18 10.69
N TYR A 197 -4.99 -10.20 10.66
CA TYR A 197 -4.59 -11.60 10.51
C TYR A 197 -4.65 -12.10 9.07
N GLN A 198 -4.96 -11.22 8.12
CA GLN A 198 -4.98 -11.57 6.71
C GLN A 198 -3.58 -12.00 6.22
N GLN A 199 -3.56 -12.69 5.07
CA GLN A 199 -2.32 -13.25 4.57
C GLN A 199 -1.57 -12.23 3.72
N SER A 200 -0.27 -12.06 3.98
CA SER A 200 0.55 -11.03 3.32
C SER A 200 0.63 -11.20 1.81
N TYR A 201 0.45 -12.41 1.26
CA TYR A 201 0.44 -12.65 -0.19
C TYR A 201 -0.73 -11.97 -0.91
N GLN A 202 -1.77 -11.54 -0.19
CA GLN A 202 -2.93 -10.84 -0.77
C GLN A 202 -2.60 -9.41 -1.21
N TYR A 203 -1.44 -8.87 -0.78
CA TYR A 203 -0.97 -7.51 -1.08
C TYR A 203 0.34 -7.58 -1.85
N HIS A 204 0.30 -7.43 -3.18
CA HIS A 204 1.50 -7.58 -4.01
C HIS A 204 2.37 -6.33 -3.99
N THR A 205 3.59 -6.48 -3.44
CA THR A 205 4.60 -5.41 -3.36
C THR A 205 4.89 -4.78 -4.71
N SER A 206 5.07 -5.58 -5.77
CA SER A 206 5.34 -5.08 -7.12
C SER A 206 4.19 -4.23 -7.68
N ILE A 207 2.94 -4.59 -7.38
CA ILE A 207 1.75 -3.84 -7.81
C ILE A 207 1.70 -2.50 -7.06
N ILE A 208 1.83 -2.51 -5.74
CA ILE A 208 1.80 -1.29 -4.92
C ILE A 208 2.91 -0.34 -5.35
N LEU A 209 4.14 -0.84 -5.49
CA LEU A 209 5.27 -0.03 -5.97
C LEU A 209 5.06 0.50 -7.39
N LYS A 210 4.47 -0.30 -8.29
CA LYS A 210 4.17 0.16 -9.66
C LYS A 210 3.18 1.32 -9.67
N LEU A 211 2.16 1.28 -8.80
CA LEU A 211 1.18 2.36 -8.68
C LEU A 211 1.80 3.62 -8.07
N LEU A 212 2.56 3.45 -7.00
CA LEU A 212 3.25 4.54 -6.31
C LEU A 212 4.32 5.22 -7.18
N ARG A 213 4.95 4.48 -8.10
CA ARG A 213 5.91 5.02 -9.08
C ARG A 213 5.24 5.49 -10.39
N GLY A 214 3.92 5.62 -10.39
CA GLY A 214 3.17 6.13 -11.54
C GLY A 214 3.57 7.55 -11.93
N PRO A 215 3.18 8.01 -13.13
CA PRO A 215 3.46 9.38 -13.57
C PRO A 215 2.79 10.38 -12.62
N VAL A 216 3.54 11.40 -12.23
CA VAL A 216 3.07 12.49 -11.37
C VAL A 216 2.34 13.53 -12.22
N TYR A 217 1.15 13.91 -11.78
CA TYR A 217 0.43 15.02 -12.39
C TYR A 217 1.04 16.35 -11.92
N VAL A 218 1.35 17.24 -12.86
CA VAL A 218 1.79 18.61 -12.58
C VAL A 218 0.82 19.55 -13.29
N PRO A 219 0.08 20.40 -12.55
CA PRO A 219 -0.83 21.38 -13.15
C PRO A 219 -0.07 22.34 -14.06
N LYS A 220 -0.64 22.66 -15.24
CA LYS A 220 -0.03 23.61 -16.19
C LYS A 220 0.07 25.03 -15.60
N GLU A 221 -0.93 25.46 -14.83
CA GLU A 221 -0.95 26.78 -14.17
C GLU A 221 0.08 26.93 -13.04
N GLY A 222 0.71 25.84 -12.60
CA GLY A 222 1.78 25.85 -11.60
C GLY A 222 3.17 26.18 -12.17
N LEU A 223 3.35 26.21 -13.50
CA LEU A 223 4.64 26.59 -14.10
C LEU A 223 4.87 28.11 -14.05
N ASP A 224 3.81 28.91 -14.19
CA ASP A 224 3.93 30.37 -14.26
C ASP A 224 4.22 30.99 -12.89
N VAL A 225 3.75 30.38 -11.79
CA VAL A 225 4.01 30.88 -10.43
C VAL A 225 5.49 30.68 -10.03
N VAL A 226 6.13 29.60 -10.49
CA VAL A 226 7.55 29.32 -10.22
C VAL A 226 8.47 30.17 -11.12
N ALA A 227 8.04 30.48 -12.35
CA ALA A 227 8.78 31.37 -13.23
C ALA A 227 8.80 32.83 -12.72
N VAL A 228 7.72 33.29 -12.09
CA VAL A 228 7.62 34.67 -11.55
C VAL A 228 8.34 34.82 -10.20
N SER A 229 8.38 33.77 -9.35
CA SER A 229 9.12 33.82 -8.09
C SER A 229 10.64 33.83 -8.28
N ASN A 230 11.16 33.15 -9.31
CA ASN A 230 12.60 33.09 -9.59
C ASN A 230 13.18 34.39 -10.18
N VAL A 231 12.35 35.22 -10.83
CA VAL A 231 12.77 36.52 -11.38
C VAL A 231 12.79 37.61 -10.30
N ASN A 232 11.90 37.52 -9.30
CA ASN A 232 11.85 38.50 -8.21
C ASN A 232 12.86 38.21 -7.09
N GLU A 233 13.20 36.95 -6.81
CA GLU A 233 14.23 36.63 -5.81
C GLU A 233 15.65 36.95 -6.28
N THR A 234 15.95 36.80 -7.57
CA THR A 234 17.28 37.13 -8.12
C THR A 234 17.54 38.63 -8.22
N SER A 235 16.51 39.44 -8.49
CA SER A 235 16.60 40.91 -8.43
C SER A 235 16.75 41.42 -6.99
N ALA A 236 15.95 40.90 -6.04
CA ALA A 236 16.01 41.35 -4.66
C ALA A 236 17.32 40.93 -3.94
N THR A 237 17.89 39.76 -4.28
CA THR A 237 19.19 39.33 -3.72
C THR A 237 20.37 40.07 -4.34
N MET A 238 20.33 40.45 -5.63
CA MET A 238 21.37 41.32 -6.20
C MET A 238 21.35 42.73 -5.61
N GLU A 239 20.16 43.34 -5.41
CA GLU A 239 20.08 44.68 -4.80
C GLU A 239 20.55 44.68 -3.35
N THR A 240 20.23 43.65 -2.55
CA THR A 240 20.73 43.56 -1.16
C THR A 240 22.22 43.20 -1.06
N LEU A 241 22.78 42.47 -2.02
CA LEU A 241 24.22 42.22 -2.08
C LEU A 241 24.99 43.48 -2.51
N ILE A 242 24.48 44.25 -3.47
CA ILE A 242 25.08 45.52 -3.91
C ILE A 242 25.02 46.57 -2.79
N SER A 243 23.92 46.66 -2.04
CA SER A 243 23.84 47.59 -0.90
C SER A 243 24.83 47.23 0.23
N LYS A 244 25.01 45.94 0.55
CA LYS A 244 25.98 45.51 1.56
C LYS A 244 27.43 45.68 1.13
N GLU A 245 27.74 45.50 -0.16
CA GLU A 245 29.08 45.73 -0.69
C GLU A 245 29.44 47.22 -0.64
N ILE A 246 28.49 48.11 -0.93
CA ILE A 246 28.68 49.58 -0.85
C ILE A 246 28.81 50.04 0.61
N GLU A 247 28.07 49.44 1.55
CA GLU A 247 28.15 49.77 2.98
C GLU A 247 29.50 49.33 3.59
N ASN A 248 29.98 48.12 3.24
CA ASN A 248 31.30 47.62 3.67
C ASN A 248 32.48 48.39 3.07
N GLN A 249 32.38 48.92 1.84
CA GLN A 249 33.43 49.75 1.26
C GLN A 249 33.50 51.16 1.89
N ASN A 250 32.39 51.69 2.37
CA ASN A 250 32.38 52.97 3.09
C ASN A 250 32.92 52.83 4.51
N GLU A 251 32.67 51.71 5.20
CA GLU A 251 33.18 51.47 6.56
C GLU A 251 34.71 51.33 6.58
N TYR A 252 35.32 50.70 5.57
CA TYR A 252 36.78 50.60 5.42
C TYR A 252 37.49 51.90 5.00
N SER A 253 36.74 52.89 4.47
CA SER A 253 37.31 54.19 4.09
C SER A 253 37.39 55.18 5.27
N VAL A 254 36.56 55.01 6.31
CA VAL A 254 36.48 55.94 7.44
C VAL A 254 37.62 55.71 8.44
N ASP A 255 38.07 54.47 8.64
CA ASP A 255 39.15 54.15 9.57
C ASP A 255 40.56 54.54 9.09
N ASN A 256 40.75 54.78 7.78
CA ASN A 256 42.03 55.21 7.23
C ASN A 256 42.23 56.74 7.20
N GLN A 257 41.20 57.54 7.54
CA GLN A 257 41.32 59.01 7.64
C GLN A 257 41.51 59.52 9.08
N THR A 258 41.29 58.69 10.09
CA THR A 258 41.46 59.04 11.52
C THR A 258 42.83 58.70 12.10
N LEU A 259 43.75 58.10 11.32
CA LEU A 259 45.12 57.75 11.74
C LEU A 259 46.21 58.62 11.11
N LEU A 260 45.86 59.72 10.42
CA LEU A 260 46.81 60.59 9.72
C LEU A 260 46.66 62.09 10.00
N ASN A 261 46.03 62.47 11.12
CA ASN A 261 46.09 63.84 11.66
C ASN A 261 46.58 63.84 13.10
#